data_AF-A0AA35V3Z6-F1
#
_entry.id   AF-A0AA35V3Z6-F1
#
_cell.length_a   1.000
_cell.length_b   1.000
_cell.length_c   1.000
_cell.angle_alpha   90.00
_cell.angle_beta   90.00
_cell.angle_gamma   90.00
#
_symmetry.space_group_name_H-M   'P 1'
#
loop_
_entity.id
_entity.type
_entity.pdbx_description
1 polymer ?
#
loop_
_entity_poly.entity_id
_entity_poly.type
_entity_poly.pdbx_seq_one_letter_code
_entity_poly.pdbx_strand_id
1 'polypeptide(L)'
;MPTFSLLDLQTPYPSSYGMPWSFHNLIELDVNINSYVKKIIPSRELLQLQKLEKITVFSCWEVEEVFETAGRNKNSNCSSGSDFDESSQTTTTTTTTLFNLQNLREMKLNYLCGLRYIWKSNQWTVFEFPNLTRVDIWGCDRLEHVFTSFMAGSLLQLQELRIENCKHIEEVIVKDASRDEI
;
A
#
# COMPACT_ATOMS: atom_id res chain seq x y z
N MET A 1 -23.18 -7.51 10.81
CA MET A 1 -21.84 -7.38 10.22
C MET A 1 -21.08 -6.38 11.09
N PRO A 2 -19.99 -6.75 11.78
CA PRO A 2 -19.25 -5.78 12.57
C PRO A 2 -18.48 -4.85 11.63
N THR A 3 -18.90 -3.59 11.55
CA THR A 3 -18.18 -2.50 10.90
C THR A 3 -17.11 -2.01 11.87
N PHE A 4 -15.82 -2.20 11.56
CA PHE A 4 -14.73 -1.60 12.33
C PHE A 4 -14.50 -0.18 11.82
N SER A 5 -14.86 0.80 12.62
CA SER A 5 -14.53 2.21 12.40
C SER A 5 -13.19 2.54 13.05
N LEU A 6 -12.33 3.30 12.37
CA LEU A 6 -11.01 3.75 12.87
C LEU A 6 -11.05 4.56 14.20
N LEU A 7 -12.23 4.85 14.74
CA LEU A 7 -12.37 5.37 16.11
C LEU A 7 -11.84 4.37 17.16
N ASP A 8 -11.71 3.09 16.82
CA ASP A 8 -11.04 2.09 17.67
C ASP A 8 -9.50 2.18 17.63
N LEU A 9 -8.91 3.00 16.74
CA LEU A 9 -7.45 3.16 16.62
C LEU A 9 -6.87 4.30 17.47
N GLN A 10 -7.70 5.07 18.19
CA GLN A 10 -7.23 6.25 18.91
C GLN A 10 -7.33 6.03 20.43
N THR A 11 -6.38 5.30 21.02
CA THR A 11 -5.95 5.65 22.38
C THR A 11 -4.75 6.59 22.29
N PRO A 12 -4.72 7.70 23.04
CA PRO A 12 -3.69 8.72 22.93
C PRO A 12 -2.49 8.33 23.79
N TYR A 13 -1.76 7.26 23.45
CA TYR A 13 -0.46 6.97 24.07
C TYR A 13 0.50 6.30 23.07
N PRO A 14 1.75 6.79 22.95
CA PRO A 14 2.79 6.07 22.24
C PRO A 14 3.35 5.00 23.18
N SER A 15 2.74 3.81 23.23
CA SER A 15 3.34 2.67 23.93
C SER A 15 4.26 1.91 22.98
N SER A 16 5.55 1.99 23.31
CA SER A 16 6.74 1.30 22.77
C SER A 16 6.68 -0.23 22.62
N TYR A 17 5.53 -0.89 22.72
CA TYR A 17 5.43 -2.34 22.52
C TYR A 17 4.18 -2.68 21.74
N GLY A 18 4.41 -3.38 20.62
CA GLY A 18 3.39 -3.78 19.67
C GLY A 18 2.29 -4.59 20.34
N MET A 19 1.07 -4.08 20.23
CA MET A 19 -0.10 -4.93 20.18
C MET A 19 -0.29 -5.31 18.71
N PRO A 20 -0.01 -6.56 18.30
CA PRO A 20 -0.32 -7.01 16.95
C PRO A 20 -1.83 -6.92 16.80
N TRP A 21 -2.27 -6.09 15.87
CA TRP A 21 -3.67 -5.99 15.51
C TRP A 21 -4.19 -7.39 15.16
N SER A 22 -5.25 -7.88 15.80
CA SER A 22 -5.77 -9.24 15.55
C SER A 22 -6.76 -9.28 14.38
N PHE A 23 -6.42 -8.63 13.26
CA PHE A 23 -7.29 -8.50 12.07
C PHE A 23 -7.32 -9.75 11.16
N HIS A 24 -6.94 -10.91 11.68
CA HIS A 24 -6.93 -12.19 10.95
C HIS A 24 -8.30 -12.61 10.39
N ASN A 25 -9.38 -12.04 10.92
CA ASN A 25 -10.76 -12.29 10.46
C ASN A 25 -11.40 -11.09 9.75
N LEU A 26 -10.64 -10.04 9.45
CA LEU A 26 -11.17 -8.86 8.77
C LEU A 26 -11.51 -9.22 7.32
N ILE A 27 -12.78 -8.99 6.94
CA ILE A 27 -13.32 -9.25 5.59
C ILE A 27 -13.49 -7.95 4.81
N GLU A 28 -13.90 -6.88 5.48
CA GLU A 28 -14.11 -5.58 4.86
C GLU A 28 -13.44 -4.50 5.71
N LEU A 29 -12.63 -3.67 5.06
CA LEU A 29 -12.02 -2.49 5.64
C LEU A 29 -12.68 -1.26 5.04
N ASP A 30 -13.31 -0.45 5.89
CA ASP A 30 -13.94 0.82 5.48
C ASP A 30 -13.34 1.98 6.27
N VAL A 31 -12.76 2.93 5.54
CA VAL A 31 -12.05 4.09 6.09
C VAL A 31 -12.67 5.36 5.52
N ASN A 32 -13.47 6.04 6.34
CA ASN A 32 -14.19 7.25 5.95
C ASN A 32 -13.72 8.45 6.79
N ILE A 33 -13.48 9.59 6.13
CA ILE A 33 -13.29 10.90 6.78
C ILE A 33 -12.18 10.85 7.85
N ASN A 34 -10.99 10.38 7.46
CA ASN A 34 -9.83 10.32 8.34
C ASN A 34 -8.70 11.23 7.82
N SER A 35 -8.34 12.23 8.62
CA SER A 35 -7.33 13.24 8.29
C SER A 35 -5.99 13.04 9.00
N TYR A 36 -5.78 11.94 9.72
CA TYR A 36 -4.53 11.68 10.45
C TYR A 36 -3.78 10.46 9.90
N VAL A 37 -4.48 9.57 9.20
CA VAL A 37 -3.92 8.36 8.65
C VAL A 37 -3.21 8.66 7.33
N LYS A 38 -1.91 8.41 7.30
CA LYS A 38 -1.09 8.49 6.08
C LYS A 38 -1.02 7.18 5.31
N LYS A 39 -1.15 6.06 6.02
CA LYS A 39 -1.05 4.69 5.49
C LYS A 39 -2.22 3.87 5.99
N ILE A 40 -2.99 3.27 5.09
CA ILE A 40 -4.23 2.56 5.47
C ILE A 40 -3.91 1.18 6.07
N ILE A 41 -3.06 0.40 5.40
CA ILE A 41 -2.63 -0.93 5.83
C ILE A 41 -1.12 -0.90 5.99
N PRO A 42 -0.60 -0.95 7.24
CA PRO A 42 0.84 -1.01 7.46
C PRO A 42 1.42 -2.38 7.06
N SER A 43 2.73 -2.43 6.81
CA SER A 43 3.35 -3.57 6.11
C SER A 43 3.32 -4.87 6.94
N ARG A 44 3.18 -4.74 8.27
CA ARG A 44 3.21 -5.85 9.23
C ARG A 44 1.86 -6.57 9.32
N GLU A 45 0.80 -5.88 8.90
CA GLU A 45 -0.58 -6.30 8.95
C GLU A 45 -1.02 -6.94 7.63
N LEU A 46 -0.35 -6.61 6.51
CA LEU A 46 -0.60 -7.19 5.18
C LEU A 46 -0.67 -8.73 5.20
N LEU A 47 0.26 -9.37 5.92
CA LEU A 47 0.31 -10.83 6.01
C LEU A 47 -0.84 -11.42 6.84
N GLN A 48 -1.46 -10.63 7.71
CA GLN A 48 -2.54 -11.05 8.60
C GLN A 48 -3.92 -10.91 7.93
N LEU A 49 -4.04 -10.06 6.91
CA LEU A 49 -5.30 -9.77 6.21
C LEU A 49 -5.68 -10.83 5.16
N GLN A 50 -5.46 -12.11 5.50
CA GLN A 50 -5.70 -13.23 4.59
C GLN A 50 -7.17 -13.46 4.25
N LYS A 51 -8.12 -12.88 5.00
CA LYS A 51 -9.57 -12.98 4.73
C LYS A 51 -10.17 -11.70 4.16
N LEU A 52 -9.36 -10.68 3.91
CA LEU A 52 -9.86 -9.39 3.46
C LEU A 52 -10.34 -9.51 2.01
N GLU A 53 -11.61 -9.20 1.81
CA GLU A 53 -12.30 -9.26 0.52
C GLU A 53 -12.57 -7.88 -0.08
N LYS A 54 -12.73 -6.86 0.76
CA LYS A 54 -13.09 -5.52 0.31
C LYS A 54 -12.36 -4.42 1.06
N ILE A 55 -11.86 -3.45 0.32
CA ILE A 55 -11.27 -2.21 0.85
C ILE A 55 -12.03 -1.03 0.29
N THR A 56 -12.54 -0.17 1.16
CA THR A 56 -13.16 1.11 0.81
C THR A 56 -12.48 2.22 1.60
N VAL A 57 -11.97 3.23 0.91
CA VAL A 57 -11.36 4.41 1.52
C VAL A 57 -11.97 5.64 0.87
N PHE A 58 -12.56 6.51 1.67
CA PHE A 58 -13.34 7.65 1.18
C PHE A 58 -13.03 8.92 1.98
N SER A 59 -12.80 10.02 1.29
CA SER A 59 -12.58 11.36 1.88
C SER A 59 -11.48 11.39 2.95
N CYS A 60 -10.33 10.77 2.68
CA CYS A 60 -9.16 10.78 3.55
C CYS A 60 -8.01 11.53 2.86
N TRP A 61 -7.83 12.80 3.22
CA TRP A 61 -7.00 13.73 2.44
C TRP A 61 -5.49 13.59 2.66
N GLU A 62 -5.07 13.07 3.81
CA GLU A 62 -3.65 12.89 4.18
C GLU A 62 -3.08 11.50 3.82
N VAL A 63 -3.91 10.60 3.28
CA VAL A 63 -3.47 9.26 2.87
C VAL A 63 -2.52 9.40 1.70
N GLU A 64 -1.27 8.98 1.87
CA GLU A 64 -0.24 8.99 0.82
C GLU A 64 -0.14 7.61 0.15
N GLU A 65 -0.35 6.54 0.94
CA GLU A 65 -0.24 5.13 0.53
C GLU A 65 -1.42 4.29 1.07
N VAL A 66 -2.00 3.40 0.27
CA VAL A 66 -3.00 2.43 0.80
C VAL A 66 -2.29 1.30 1.52
N PHE A 67 -1.32 0.65 0.86
CA PHE A 67 -0.50 -0.41 1.44
C PHE A 67 0.92 0.11 1.67
N GLU A 68 1.35 0.07 2.92
CA GLU A 68 2.73 0.39 3.28
C GLU A 68 3.67 -0.70 2.75
N THR A 69 4.70 -0.27 2.04
CA THR A 69 5.83 -1.14 1.70
C THR A 69 6.95 -0.96 2.71
N ALA A 70 7.61 -2.05 3.11
CA ALA A 70 8.70 -1.99 4.06
C ALA A 70 9.92 -1.27 3.43
N GLY A 71 10.04 0.03 3.65
CA GLY A 71 11.17 0.80 3.17
C GLY A 71 12.45 0.49 3.94
N ARG A 72 13.40 -0.26 3.36
CA ARG A 72 14.80 -0.11 3.75
C ARG A 72 15.38 1.08 2.99
N ASN A 73 15.07 2.29 3.43
CA ASN A 73 16.07 3.35 3.44
C ASN A 73 15.73 4.48 4.43
N LYS A 74 16.59 4.63 5.44
CA LYS A 74 16.72 5.87 6.20
C LYS A 74 17.51 6.82 5.30
N ASN A 75 16.91 7.92 4.88
CA ASN A 75 17.63 9.16 4.63
C ASN A 75 16.62 10.32 4.61
N SER A 76 16.15 10.68 5.80
CA SER A 76 15.87 12.06 6.10
C SER A 76 17.21 12.70 6.49
N ASN A 77 17.85 13.39 5.56
CA ASN A 77 19.02 14.19 5.89
C ASN A 77 18.60 15.35 6.79
N CYS A 78 19.04 15.33 8.04
CA CYS A 78 19.78 16.45 8.62
C CYS A 78 20.33 16.07 9.99
N SER A 79 21.65 15.87 10.07
CA SER A 79 22.54 16.52 11.05
C SER A 79 23.96 16.02 10.84
N SER A 80 24.82 16.96 10.44
CA SER A 80 26.26 17.11 10.70
C SER A 80 27.06 15.94 11.28
N GLY A 81 28.19 15.63 10.64
CA GLY A 81 29.42 15.22 11.32
C GLY A 81 29.97 13.82 11.00
N SER A 82 31.01 13.81 10.16
CA SER A 82 32.26 13.04 10.22
C SER A 82 32.29 11.50 10.39
N ASP A 83 33.16 10.94 9.55
CA ASP A 83 34.11 9.83 9.76
C ASP A 83 33.86 8.46 9.12
N PHE A 84 34.99 7.99 8.57
CA PHE A 84 35.26 6.80 7.77
C PHE A 84 35.08 5.49 8.56
N ASP A 85 34.60 4.43 7.91
CA ASP A 85 35.27 3.11 7.81
C ASP A 85 34.40 2.15 6.96
N GLU A 86 34.95 1.54 5.91
CA GLU A 86 35.67 0.27 5.88
C GLU A 86 34.74 -0.93 5.64
N SER A 87 34.97 -1.53 4.46
CA SER A 87 34.66 -2.89 4.05
C SER A 87 33.64 -3.68 4.87
N SER A 88 32.50 -3.92 4.27
CA SER A 88 31.83 -5.21 4.41
C SER A 88 31.15 -5.55 3.09
N GLN A 89 31.89 -6.25 2.23
CA GLN A 89 31.28 -7.15 1.25
C GLN A 89 30.30 -8.04 2.00
N THR A 90 29.01 -7.75 1.88
CA THR A 90 27.94 -8.65 2.25
C THR A 90 27.16 -8.94 0.99
N THR A 91 27.50 -10.08 0.39
CA THR A 91 26.66 -10.89 -0.49
C THR A 91 25.19 -10.78 -0.06
N THR A 92 24.44 -9.86 -0.68
CA THR A 92 23.05 -9.61 -0.31
C THR A 92 22.15 -10.41 -1.24
N THR A 93 21.92 -11.68 -0.88
CA THR A 93 20.82 -12.48 -1.42
C THR A 93 19.55 -11.65 -1.27
N THR A 94 19.05 -11.11 -2.37
CA THR A 94 18.04 -10.04 -2.34
C THR A 94 16.67 -10.71 -2.33
N THR A 95 16.15 -11.03 -1.15
CA THR A 95 14.83 -11.63 -0.99
C THR A 95 13.75 -10.64 -1.41
N THR A 96 13.02 -10.98 -2.47
CA THR A 96 11.81 -10.25 -2.89
C THR A 96 10.67 -10.63 -1.93
N THR A 97 9.98 -9.65 -1.37
CA THR A 97 8.81 -9.86 -0.51
C THR A 97 7.56 -9.91 -1.39
N LEU A 98 6.83 -11.02 -1.29
CA LEU A 98 5.58 -11.23 -2.01
C LEU A 98 4.39 -11.03 -1.07
N PHE A 99 3.48 -10.12 -1.42
CA PHE A 99 2.21 -9.94 -0.74
C PHE A 99 1.09 -10.47 -1.62
N ASN A 100 0.65 -11.69 -1.33
CA ASN A 100 -0.46 -12.32 -2.03
C ASN A 100 -1.77 -12.07 -1.26
N LEU A 101 -2.65 -11.24 -1.82
CA LEU A 101 -3.96 -10.88 -1.27
C LEU A 101 -5.06 -11.64 -2.01
N GLN A 102 -5.00 -12.97 -1.97
CA GLN A 102 -5.88 -13.85 -2.75
C GLN A 102 -7.37 -13.67 -2.51
N ASN A 103 -7.80 -13.15 -1.36
CA ASN A 103 -9.23 -13.00 -1.09
C ASN A 103 -9.77 -11.61 -1.49
N LEU A 104 -8.90 -10.64 -1.82
CA LEU A 104 -9.35 -9.30 -2.17
C LEU A 104 -10.08 -9.32 -3.52
N ARG A 105 -11.35 -8.90 -3.51
CA ARG A 105 -12.26 -8.90 -4.66
C ARG A 105 -12.60 -7.49 -5.13
N GLU A 106 -12.68 -6.54 -4.21
CA GLU A 106 -13.12 -5.17 -4.50
C GLU A 106 -12.27 -4.13 -3.78
N MET A 107 -11.83 -3.10 -4.53
CA MET A 107 -11.12 -1.95 -4.01
C MET A 107 -11.82 -0.66 -4.46
N LYS A 108 -12.13 0.23 -3.51
CA LYS A 108 -12.73 1.55 -3.76
C LYS A 108 -11.92 2.65 -3.10
N LEU A 109 -11.43 3.59 -3.89
CA LEU A 109 -10.57 4.69 -3.43
C LEU A 109 -11.13 6.02 -3.94
N ASN A 110 -11.76 6.78 -3.04
CA ASN A 110 -12.53 7.95 -3.41
C ASN A 110 -12.11 9.19 -2.64
N TYR A 111 -11.89 10.30 -3.34
CA TYR A 111 -11.54 11.60 -2.77
C TYR A 111 -10.31 11.56 -1.86
N LEU A 112 -9.27 10.86 -2.31
CA LEU A 112 -7.99 10.74 -1.60
C LEU A 112 -6.98 11.71 -2.22
N CYS A 113 -7.16 12.99 -1.95
CA CYS A 113 -6.37 14.06 -2.57
C CYS A 113 -4.86 13.95 -2.33
N GLY A 114 -4.45 13.33 -1.23
CA GLY A 114 -3.05 13.07 -0.88
C GLY A 114 -2.48 11.78 -1.49
N LEU A 115 -3.32 10.89 -2.04
CA LEU A 115 -2.91 9.55 -2.43
C LEU A 115 -1.96 9.62 -3.61
N ARG A 116 -0.73 9.16 -3.40
CA ARG A 116 0.29 9.07 -4.45
C ARG A 116 0.39 7.67 -5.01
N TYR A 117 0.23 6.68 -4.14
CA TYR A 117 0.44 5.28 -4.49
C TYR A 117 -0.60 4.40 -3.81
N ILE A 118 -1.21 3.44 -4.53
CA ILE A 118 -1.94 2.37 -3.84
C ILE A 118 -0.93 1.50 -3.06
N TRP A 119 0.23 1.25 -3.67
CA TRP A 119 1.43 0.71 -3.04
C TRP A 119 2.63 1.36 -3.71
N LYS A 120 3.69 1.61 -2.95
CA LYS A 120 4.90 2.19 -3.53
C LYS A 120 5.70 1.11 -4.26
N SER A 121 5.70 1.17 -5.60
CA SER A 121 6.53 0.27 -6.41
C SER A 121 7.99 0.34 -5.99
N ASN A 122 8.59 -0.82 -5.77
CA ASN A 122 10.01 -0.97 -5.51
C ASN A 122 10.47 -2.36 -5.97
N GLN A 123 11.74 -2.51 -6.34
CA GLN A 123 12.32 -3.74 -6.88
C GLN A 123 12.36 -4.94 -5.89
N TRP A 124 11.84 -4.79 -4.67
CA TRP A 124 11.89 -5.78 -3.59
C TRP A 124 10.49 -6.19 -3.12
N THR A 125 9.43 -5.56 -3.62
CA THR A 125 8.05 -5.80 -3.16
C THR A 125 7.14 -6.02 -4.35
N VAL A 126 6.45 -7.16 -4.34
CA VAL A 126 5.45 -7.52 -5.36
C VAL A 126 4.12 -7.77 -4.66
N PHE A 127 3.05 -7.20 -5.20
CA PHE A 127 1.68 -7.50 -4.77
C PHE A 127 0.98 -8.34 -5.83
N GLU A 128 0.22 -9.33 -5.38
CA GLU A 128 -0.61 -10.18 -6.24
C GLU A 128 -2.06 -10.16 -5.77
N PHE A 129 -2.96 -10.03 -6.74
CA PHE A 129 -4.40 -9.90 -6.51
C PHE A 129 -5.20 -10.90 -7.38
N PRO A 130 -4.98 -12.22 -7.22
CA PRO A 130 -5.48 -13.25 -8.15
C PRO A 130 -6.99 -13.32 -8.30
N ASN A 131 -7.77 -12.83 -7.33
CA ASN A 131 -9.23 -12.83 -7.35
C ASN A 131 -9.85 -11.42 -7.33
N LEU A 132 -9.06 -10.38 -7.60
CA LEU A 132 -9.57 -9.01 -7.67
C LEU A 132 -10.44 -8.86 -8.91
N THR A 133 -11.70 -8.48 -8.69
CA THR A 133 -12.73 -8.38 -9.73
C THR A 133 -13.10 -6.95 -10.06
N ARG A 134 -12.99 -6.04 -9.07
CA ARG A 134 -13.39 -4.65 -9.24
C ARG A 134 -12.42 -3.67 -8.58
N VAL A 135 -12.05 -2.65 -9.33
CA VAL A 135 -11.34 -1.46 -8.83
C VAL A 135 -12.10 -0.21 -9.27
N ASP A 136 -12.40 0.66 -8.31
CA ASP A 136 -13.12 1.91 -8.50
C ASP A 136 -12.35 3.05 -7.84
N ILE A 137 -11.87 4.00 -8.63
CA ILE A 137 -11.02 5.10 -8.17
C ILE A 137 -11.63 6.41 -8.66
N TRP A 138 -11.97 7.29 -7.73
CA TRP A 138 -12.62 8.56 -8.07
C TRP A 138 -12.01 9.74 -7.32
N GLY A 139 -11.60 10.79 -8.05
CA GLY A 139 -11.15 12.04 -7.40
C GLY A 139 -9.81 11.90 -6.65
N CYS A 140 -8.95 10.98 -7.06
CA CYS A 140 -7.62 10.77 -6.47
C CYS A 140 -6.57 11.52 -7.29
N ASP A 141 -6.54 12.84 -7.13
CA ASP A 141 -5.81 13.73 -8.04
C ASP A 141 -4.30 13.43 -8.14
N ARG A 142 -3.65 13.05 -7.03
CA ARG A 142 -2.19 12.83 -6.96
C ARG A 142 -1.75 11.40 -7.27
N LEU A 143 -2.68 10.49 -7.59
CA LEU A 143 -2.35 9.09 -7.80
C LEU A 143 -1.47 8.95 -9.06
N GLU A 144 -0.30 8.34 -8.92
CA GLU A 144 0.69 8.28 -10.01
C GLU A 144 0.44 7.09 -10.95
N HIS A 145 0.05 5.93 -10.41
CA HIS A 145 -0.28 4.72 -11.18
C HIS A 145 -1.22 3.81 -10.37
N VAL A 146 -1.93 2.92 -11.05
CA VAL A 146 -2.85 1.96 -10.41
C VAL A 146 -2.21 0.59 -10.26
N PHE A 147 -1.51 0.11 -11.29
CA PHE A 147 -0.85 -1.18 -11.31
C PHE A 147 0.60 -1.10 -11.80
N THR A 148 1.38 -2.15 -11.51
CA THR A 148 2.70 -2.35 -12.14
C THR A 148 2.70 -3.61 -13.01
N SER A 149 3.65 -3.69 -13.94
CA SER A 149 3.73 -4.82 -14.90
C SER A 149 3.91 -6.19 -14.23
N PHE A 150 4.56 -6.29 -13.08
CA PHE A 150 4.70 -7.51 -12.28
C PHE A 150 3.35 -8.05 -11.81
N MET A 151 2.36 -7.18 -11.60
CA MET A 151 1.04 -7.56 -11.10
C MET A 151 0.12 -8.06 -12.20
N ALA A 152 0.43 -7.75 -13.47
CA ALA A 152 -0.43 -8.05 -14.61
C ALA A 152 -0.81 -9.54 -14.68
N GLY A 153 0.12 -10.44 -14.32
CA GLY A 153 -0.12 -11.88 -14.28
C GLY A 153 -1.13 -12.32 -13.22
N SER A 154 -1.37 -11.52 -12.18
CA SER A 154 -2.35 -11.80 -11.12
C SER A 154 -3.72 -11.15 -11.35
N LEU A 155 -3.84 -10.18 -12.27
CA LEU A 155 -5.08 -9.43 -12.48
C LEU A 155 -6.07 -10.11 -13.44
N LEU A 156 -5.93 -11.43 -13.66
CA LEU A 156 -6.71 -12.18 -14.66
C LEU A 156 -8.23 -12.23 -14.38
N GLN A 157 -8.63 -11.98 -13.14
CA GLN A 157 -10.04 -11.97 -12.72
C GLN A 157 -10.65 -10.55 -12.72
N LEU A 158 -9.89 -9.51 -13.07
CA LEU A 158 -10.36 -8.13 -13.04
C LEU A 158 -11.40 -7.90 -14.14
N GLN A 159 -12.64 -7.62 -13.74
CA GLN A 159 -13.79 -7.43 -14.62
C GLN A 159 -14.15 -5.96 -14.79
N GLU A 160 -14.01 -5.18 -13.70
CA GLU A 160 -14.35 -3.76 -13.70
C GLU A 160 -13.17 -2.91 -13.20
N LEU A 161 -12.71 -1.98 -14.03
CA LEU A 161 -11.78 -0.94 -13.65
C LEU A 161 -12.38 0.42 -14.00
N ARG A 162 -12.69 1.22 -12.99
CA ARG A 162 -13.20 2.59 -13.15
C ARG A 162 -12.21 3.56 -12.52
N ILE A 163 -11.80 4.54 -13.32
CA ILE A 163 -10.89 5.61 -12.91
C ILE A 163 -11.49 6.90 -13.44
N GLU A 164 -11.96 7.75 -12.54
CA GLU A 164 -12.67 8.97 -12.87
C GLU A 164 -12.10 10.16 -12.09
N ASN A 165 -12.08 11.34 -12.70
CA ASN A 165 -11.61 12.58 -12.06
C ASN A 165 -10.24 12.46 -11.36
N CYS A 166 -9.29 11.71 -11.92
CA CYS A 166 -7.92 11.59 -11.41
C CYS A 166 -6.97 12.33 -12.36
N LYS A 167 -6.33 13.41 -11.89
CA LYS A 167 -5.60 14.35 -12.75
C LYS A 167 -4.18 13.94 -13.14
N HIS A 168 -3.48 13.20 -12.27
CA HIS A 168 -2.06 12.87 -12.48
C HIS A 168 -1.81 11.44 -12.98
N ILE A 169 -2.85 10.62 -13.18
CA ILE A 169 -2.68 9.28 -13.74
C ILE A 169 -2.41 9.42 -15.25
N GLU A 170 -1.17 9.16 -15.66
CA GLU A 170 -0.78 9.09 -17.07
C GLU A 170 -0.89 7.66 -17.61
N GLU A 171 -0.48 6.68 -16.79
CA GLU A 171 -0.53 5.26 -17.12
C GLU A 171 -1.25 4.49 -16.02
N VAL A 172 -2.18 3.61 -16.41
CA VAL A 172 -2.87 2.71 -15.48
C VAL A 172 -1.91 1.63 -14.99
N ILE A 173 -1.07 1.10 -15.89
CA ILE A 173 -0.08 0.07 -15.62
C ILE A 173 1.29 0.59 -16.01
N VAL A 174 2.18 0.78 -15.03
CA VAL A 174 3.57 1.22 -15.27
C VAL A 174 4.53 0.04 -15.36
N LYS A 175 5.59 0.19 -16.16
CA LYS A 175 6.67 -0.80 -16.22
C LYS A 175 7.47 -0.78 -14.91
N ASP A 176 7.78 -1.95 -14.37
CA ASP A 176 8.64 -2.03 -13.20
C ASP A 176 10.09 -1.68 -13.55
N ALA A 177 10.80 -1.08 -12.59
CA ALA A 177 12.24 -0.88 -12.70
C ALA A 177 12.93 -2.25 -12.69
N SER A 178 13.27 -2.77 -13.87
CA SER A 178 14.07 -3.97 -14.01
C SER A 178 15.48 -3.75 -13.46
N ARG A 179 16.06 -4.80 -12.89
CA ARG A 179 17.43 -4.81 -12.37
C ARG A 179 18.52 -4.59 -13.42
N ASP A 180 18.17 -4.69 -14.70
CA ASP A 180 19.11 -4.74 -15.82
C ASP A 180 19.03 -3.45 -16.65
N GLU A 181 19.44 -2.34 -16.05
CA GLU A 181 20.02 -1.20 -16.77
C GLU A 181 21.14 -0.62 -15.89
N ILE A 182 22.31 -1.29 -15.87
CA ILE A 182 23.68 -0.76 -15.73
C ILE A 182 24.66 -1.86 -16.14
#